data_AF-A0A7G9BLY8-F1
#
_entry.id   AF-A0A7G9BLY8-F1
#
_cell.length_a   1.000
_cell.length_b   1.000
_cell.length_c   1.000
_cell.angle_alpha   90.00
_cell.angle_beta   90.00
_cell.angle_gamma   90.00
#
_symmetry.space_group_name_H-M   'P 1'
#
loop_
_entity.id
_entity.type
_entity.pdbx_description
1 polymer ?
#
loop_
_entity_poly.entity_id
_entity_poly.type
_entity_poly.pdbx_seq_one_letter_code
_entity_poly.pdbx_strand_id
1 'polypeptide(L)'
;MKNSAGQILENIMDGPPIQYIHGLGKILAYLEAAVEGLKKGERKVLQLSLANGCEGLDDDFEVEVLIDDVRTASADELKHGLVLPEPDQCGPGCVC
;
A
#
# COMPACT_ATOMS: atom_id res chain seq x y z
N MET A 1 3.08 -9.38 -6.85
CA MET A 1 4.14 -10.04 -6.05
C MET A 1 4.44 -11.41 -6.63
N LYS A 2 5.73 -11.65 -6.91
CA LYS A 2 6.25 -12.96 -7.33
C LYS A 2 7.49 -13.31 -6.52
N ASN A 3 7.77 -14.60 -6.34
CA ASN A 3 8.98 -15.08 -5.67
C ASN A 3 10.16 -15.27 -6.65
N SER A 4 11.33 -15.66 -6.15
CA SER A 4 12.52 -15.91 -6.96
C SER A 4 12.35 -17.04 -7.99
N ALA A 5 11.45 -18.00 -7.72
CA ALA A 5 11.08 -19.07 -8.63
C ALA A 5 10.16 -18.60 -9.79
N GLY A 6 9.76 -17.33 -9.81
CA GLY A 6 8.86 -16.76 -10.81
C GLY A 6 7.38 -17.09 -10.59
N GLN A 7 7.03 -17.70 -9.46
CA GLN A 7 5.65 -17.97 -9.09
C GLN A 7 4.99 -16.68 -8.58
N ILE A 8 3.86 -16.32 -9.19
CA ILE A 8 3.03 -15.20 -8.73
C ILE A 8 2.29 -15.66 -7.48
N LEU A 9 2.55 -14.98 -6.36
CA LEU A 9 1.85 -15.23 -5.10
C LEU A 9 0.60 -14.37 -4.98
N GLU A 10 0.72 -13.12 -5.41
CA GLU A 10 -0.36 -12.16 -5.33
C GLU A 10 -0.30 -11.21 -6.52
N ASN A 11 -1.44 -10.92 -7.13
CA ASN A 11 -1.55 -9.96 -8.21
C ASN A 11 -2.69 -8.98 -7.94
N ILE A 12 -2.34 -7.82 -7.40
CA ILE A 12 -3.29 -6.72 -7.12
C ILE A 12 -3.40 -5.73 -8.27
N MET A 13 -2.62 -5.91 -9.36
CA MET A 13 -2.60 -4.98 -10.50
C MET A 13 -3.88 -5.07 -11.34
N ASP A 14 -4.59 -6.19 -11.27
CA ASP A 14 -5.88 -6.41 -11.95
C ASP A 14 -7.08 -6.03 -11.06
N GLY A 15 -6.83 -5.62 -9.82
CA GLY A 15 -7.85 -5.32 -8.80
C GLY A 15 -8.01 -3.84 -8.47
N PRO A 16 -8.88 -3.49 -7.52
CA PRO A 16 -8.99 -2.13 -7.01
C PRO A 16 -7.70 -1.73 -6.27
N PRO A 17 -7.30 -0.44 -6.34
CA PRO A 17 -6.11 0.04 -5.66
C PRO A 17 -6.25 -0.08 -4.15
N ILE A 18 -5.17 -0.48 -3.49
CA ILE A 18 -5.11 -0.56 -2.03
C ILE A 18 -4.80 0.82 -1.47
N GLN A 19 -5.60 1.26 -0.51
CA GLN A 19 -5.40 2.52 0.19
C GLN A 19 -4.68 2.28 1.52
N TYR A 20 -3.66 3.08 1.79
CA TYR A 20 -2.97 3.09 3.08
C TYR A 20 -2.53 4.52 3.42
N ILE A 21 -2.13 4.74 4.67
CA ILE A 21 -1.61 6.02 5.13
C ILE A 21 -0.11 5.88 5.35
N HIS A 22 0.65 6.67 4.60
CA HIS A 22 2.10 6.72 4.68
C HIS A 22 2.56 7.37 6.00
N GLY A 23 3.61 6.81 6.61
CA GLY A 23 4.18 7.31 7.87
C GLY A 23 3.55 6.72 9.13
N LEU A 24 2.63 5.76 9.00
CA LEU A 24 2.03 5.05 10.14
C LEU A 24 2.65 3.68 10.43
N GLY A 25 3.67 3.25 9.68
CA GLY A 25 4.33 1.95 9.89
C GLY A 25 3.39 0.76 9.67
N LYS A 26 2.38 0.93 8.81
CA LYS A 26 1.40 -0.13 8.48
C LYS A 26 1.92 -1.12 7.45
N ILE A 27 2.93 -0.73 6.68
CA ILE A 27 3.59 -1.55 5.67
C ILE A 27 5.10 -1.55 5.94
N LEU A 28 5.84 -2.38 5.20
CA LEU A 28 7.30 -2.51 5.35
C LEU A 28 7.98 -1.14 5.15
N ALA A 29 8.91 -0.78 6.04
CA ALA A 29 9.63 0.50 5.96
C ALA A 29 10.34 0.70 4.61
N TYR A 30 10.89 -0.38 4.04
CA TYR A 30 11.48 -0.37 2.70
C TYR A 30 10.45 -0.02 1.61
N LEU A 31 9.24 -0.56 1.71
CA LEU A 31 8.14 -0.27 0.80
C LEU A 31 7.66 1.18 0.94
N GLU A 32 7.55 1.69 2.17
CA GLU A 32 7.22 3.10 2.43
C GLU A 32 8.24 4.06 1.81
N ALA A 33 9.53 3.81 2.05
CA ALA A 33 10.59 4.65 1.48
C ALA A 33 10.64 4.57 -0.05
N ALA A 34 10.28 3.41 -0.62
CA ALA A 34 10.30 3.21 -2.07
C ALA A 34 9.18 3.95 -2.82
N VAL A 35 8.03 4.14 -2.16
CA VAL A 35 6.90 4.91 -2.69
C VAL A 35 6.95 6.39 -2.31
N GLU A 36 7.84 6.76 -1.38
CA GLU A 36 8.09 8.14 -1.00
C GLU A 36 8.53 8.97 -2.23
N GLY A 37 7.84 10.08 -2.48
CA GLY A 37 8.13 10.97 -3.60
C GLY A 37 7.59 10.53 -4.97
N LEU A 38 6.95 9.35 -5.07
CA LEU A 38 6.24 8.95 -6.28
C LEU A 38 4.95 9.77 -6.46
N LYS A 39 4.56 9.95 -7.72
CA LYS A 39 3.36 10.69 -8.11
C LYS A 39 2.36 9.77 -8.79
N LYS A 40 1.11 10.22 -8.88
CA LYS A 40 0.07 9.57 -9.68
C LYS A 40 0.56 9.17 -11.07
N GLY A 41 0.34 7.91 -11.44
CA GLY A 41 0.74 7.29 -12.70
C GLY A 41 2.13 6.67 -12.70
N GLU A 42 2.95 6.90 -11.68
CA GLU A 42 4.29 6.31 -11.60
C GLU A 42 4.21 4.83 -11.24
N ARG A 43 5.06 4.03 -11.90
CA ARG A 43 5.24 2.60 -11.60
C ARG A 43 6.64 2.34 -11.08
N LYS A 44 6.75 1.50 -10.07
CA LYS A 44 8.02 1.10 -9.47
C LYS A 44 8.01 -0.40 -9.22
N VAL A 45 9.12 -1.07 -9.55
CA VAL A 45 9.35 -2.47 -9.23
C VAL A 45 10.35 -2.53 -8.09
N LEU A 46 9.99 -3.26 -7.04
CA LEU A 46 10.73 -3.35 -5.78
C LEU A 46 11.11 -4.79 -5.52
N GLN A 47 12.34 -4.99 -5.08
CA GLN A 47 12.86 -6.28 -4.68
C GLN A 47 12.89 -6.34 -3.16
N LEU A 48 12.07 -7.20 -2.57
CA LEU A 48 12.04 -7.48 -1.15
C LEU A 48 12.98 -8.64 -0.89
N SER A 49 14.09 -8.35 -0.22
CA SER A 49 15.09 -9.33 0.17
C SER A 49 15.56 -9.02 1.59
N LEU A 50 16.17 -10.01 2.24
CA LEU A 50 16.78 -9.81 3.56
C LEU A 50 17.81 -8.66 3.54
N ALA A 51 18.54 -8.51 2.42
CA ALA A 51 19.53 -7.44 2.22
C ALA A 51 18.91 -6.02 2.21
N ASN A 52 17.63 -5.89 1.85
CA ASN A 52 16.91 -4.61 1.83
C ASN A 52 16.21 -4.29 3.16
N GLY A 53 16.49 -5.07 4.22
CA GLY A 53 15.93 -4.85 5.55
C GLY A 53 14.51 -5.41 5.74
N CYS A 54 14.04 -6.27 4.83
CA CYS A 54 12.82 -7.04 5.04
C CYS A 54 13.15 -8.32 5.82
N GLU A 55 13.10 -8.23 7.14
CA GLU A 55 13.28 -9.37 8.04
C GLU A 55 12.04 -10.28 8.03
N GLY A 56 12.24 -11.60 8.14
CA GLY A 56 11.15 -12.58 8.14
C GLY A 56 10.66 -13.03 6.76
N LEU A 57 11.44 -12.77 5.70
CA LEU A 57 11.23 -13.36 4.38
C LEU A 57 12.03 -14.65 4.25
N ASP A 58 11.37 -15.71 3.78
CA ASP A 58 12.03 -16.99 3.46
C ASP A 58 12.74 -16.97 2.10
N ASP A 59 12.40 -16.02 1.22
CA ASP A 59 12.86 -15.94 -0.16
C ASP A 59 12.89 -14.48 -0.65
N ASP A 60 13.41 -14.24 -1.86
CA ASP A 60 13.38 -12.94 -2.52
C ASP A 60 12.04 -12.74 -3.25
N PHE A 61 11.37 -11.61 -3.01
CA PHE A 61 10.09 -11.30 -3.65
C PHE A 61 10.17 -10.02 -4.47
N GLU A 62 9.64 -10.06 -5.69
CA GLU A 62 9.48 -8.88 -6.52
C GLU A 62 8.03 -8.37 -6.43
N VAL A 63 7.88 -7.09 -6.08
CA VAL A 63 6.60 -6.39 -5.98
C VAL A 63 6.60 -5.22 -6.96
N GLU A 64 5.62 -5.21 -7.86
CA GLU A 64 5.32 -4.04 -8.68
C GLU A 64 4.24 -3.21 -7.98
N VAL A 65 4.49 -1.91 -7.89
CA VAL A 65 3.55 -0.91 -7.37
C VAL A 65 3.29 0.15 -8.44
N LEU A 66 2.02 0.47 -8.62
CA LEU A 66 1.52 1.56 -9.45
C LEU A 66 0.80 2.55 -8.55
N ILE A 67 1.18 3.82 -8.63
CA ILE A 67 0.50 4.87 -7.87
C ILE A 67 -0.73 5.32 -8.64
N ASP A 68 -1.91 4.86 -8.23
CA ASP A 68 -3.18 5.30 -8.81
C ASP A 68 -3.51 6.76 -8.47
N ASP A 69 -3.40 7.12 -7.19
CA ASP A 69 -3.67 8.47 -6.70
C ASP A 69 -2.90 8.77 -5.41
N VAL A 70 -2.63 10.06 -5.14
CA VAL A 70 -1.95 10.51 -3.92
C VAL A 70 -2.70 11.72 -3.37
N ARG A 71 -3.24 11.56 -2.16
CA ARG A 71 -3.93 12.63 -1.42
C ARG A 71 -3.38 12.79 -0.01
N THR A 72 -3.62 13.96 0.57
CA THR A 72 -3.36 14.19 2.01
C THR A 72 -4.41 13.47 2.84
N ALA A 73 -3.98 12.74 3.87
CA ALA A 73 -4.88 12.14 4.85
C ALA A 73 -5.57 13.23 5.69
N SER A 74 -6.83 13.02 6.02
CA SER A 74 -7.58 13.90 6.91
C SER A 74 -7.15 13.77 8.37
N ALA A 75 -7.48 14.76 9.21
CA ALA A 75 -7.12 14.74 10.63
C ALA A 75 -7.71 13.52 11.37
N ASP A 76 -8.90 13.08 10.98
CA ASP A 76 -9.57 11.92 11.57
C ASP A 76 -8.88 10.60 11.16
N GLU A 77 -8.52 10.46 9.88
CA GLU A 77 -7.72 9.33 9.37
C GLU A 77 -6.36 9.23 10.07
N LEU A 78 -5.67 10.35 10.27
CA LEU A 78 -4.39 10.40 10.99
C LEU A 78 -4.55 10.04 12.47
N LYS A 79 -5.65 10.50 13.11
CA LYS A 79 -5.95 10.21 14.51
C LYS A 79 -6.28 8.74 14.73
N HIS A 80 -7.04 8.13 13.82
CA HIS A 80 -7.45 6.72 13.91
C HIS A 80 -6.41 5.78 13.29
N GLY A 81 -5.52 6.29 12.46
CA GLY A 81 -4.50 5.54 11.74
C GLY A 81 -5.07 4.56 10.72
N LEU A 82 -6.22 4.90 10.14
CA LEU A 82 -7.00 4.09 9.23
C LEU A 82 -7.51 4.98 8.10
N VAL A 83 -7.55 4.44 6.88
CA VAL A 83 -8.25 5.09 5.78
C VAL A 83 -9.74 5.00 6.06
N LEU A 84 -10.38 6.15 6.24
CA LEU A 84 -11.79 6.22 6.52
C LEU A 84 -12.55 6.31 5.20
N PRO A 85 -13.66 5.58 5.05
CA PRO A 85 -14.56 5.83 3.93
C PRO A 85 -15.05 7.28 4.02
N GLU A 86 -15.14 7.96 2.89
CA GLU A 86 -15.68 9.32 2.85
C GLU A 86 -17.07 9.37 3.51
N PRO A 87 -17.37 10.42 4.31
CA PRO A 87 -18.56 10.47 5.16
C PRO A 87 -19.91 10.65 4.43
N ASP A 88 -20.08 10.23 3.18
CA ASP A 88 -21.28 10.56 2.38
C ASP A 88 -22.14 9.39 1.88
N GLN A 89 -22.13 8.21 2.52
CA GLN A 89 -23.06 7.12 2.13
C GLN A 89 -23.73 6.32 3.25
N CYS A 90 -23.91 6.89 4.45
CA CYS A 90 -25.14 6.56 5.18
C CYS A 90 -26.17 7.61 4.83
N GLY A 91 -26.91 7.34 3.74
CA GLY A 91 -28.09 8.11 3.38
C GLY A 91 -29.10 8.17 4.55
N PRO A 92 -30.13 9.03 4.46
CA PRO A 92 -31.11 9.22 5.53
C PRO A 92 -31.87 7.91 5.79
N GLY A 93 -31.40 7.11 6.75
CA GLY A 93 -31.99 5.80 7.07
C GLY A 93 -31.11 4.81 7.84
N CYS A 94 -29.81 5.06 8.02
CA CYS A 94 -29.00 4.20 8.90
C CYS A 94 -29.28 4.50 10.38
N VAL A 95 -29.81 3.53 11.11
CA VAL A 95 -29.82 3.51 12.58
C VAL A 95 -28.47 2.95 13.03
N CYS A 96 -27.69 3.76 13.74
CA CYS A 96 -26.42 3.39 14.36
C CYS A 96 -26.63 2.51 15.59
#